data_AF-A0A067SZ30-F1
#
_entry.id   AF-A0A067SZ30-F1
#
_cell.length_a   1.000
_cell.length_b   1.000
_cell.length_c   1.000
_cell.angle_alpha   90.00
_cell.angle_beta   90.00
_cell.angle_gamma   90.00
#
_symmetry.space_group_name_H-M   'P 1'
#
loop_
_entity.id
_entity.type
_entity.pdbx_description
1 polymer ?
#
loop_
_entity_poly.entity_id
_entity_poly.type
_entity_poly.pdbx_seq_one_letter_code
_entity_poly.pdbx_strand_id
1 'polypeptide(L)'
;MTTGSSASNISFNNWGGLSSLSGFDDFFGSDNFDGGRNEQVVLVEQQVCRPERISIIQQQLAIIHEVTRQIISQQICDVETQVIVLEQHRGRGREFKKDLRRKSGRNVGYDANIALLIHELMNQDGSLNNRDLGFRGSDIGKHLRVTNGNNWDDNRSPQSIDQILLSLEGARNIIL
;
A
#
# COMPACT_ATOMS: atom_id res chain seq x y z
N MET A 1 34.08 7.24 0.62
CA MET A 1 33.46 6.30 1.58
C MET A 1 32.20 6.96 2.11
N THR A 2 31.07 6.73 1.44
CA THR A 2 29.77 7.22 1.89
C THR A 2 29.27 6.26 2.97
N THR A 3 29.13 6.76 4.19
CA THR A 3 28.52 6.04 5.31
C THR A 3 27.07 5.74 4.94
N GLY A 4 26.80 4.50 4.57
CA GLY A 4 25.43 4.00 4.50
C GLY A 4 24.83 4.17 5.89
N SER A 5 23.80 5.02 5.99
CA SER A 5 22.90 4.98 7.13
C SER A 5 22.33 3.57 7.15
N SER A 6 22.82 2.73 8.07
CA SER A 6 22.08 1.56 8.50
C SER A 6 20.82 2.12 9.14
N ALA A 7 19.73 2.20 8.37
CA ALA A 7 18.43 2.50 8.93
C ALA A 7 18.23 1.53 10.09
N SER A 8 18.31 2.05 11.31
CA SER A 8 18.09 1.26 12.51
C SER A 8 16.75 0.58 12.35
N ASN A 9 16.69 -0.72 12.62
CA ASN A 9 15.45 -1.46 12.62
C ASN A 9 14.56 -0.90 13.75
N ILE A 10 13.66 0.05 13.43
CA ILE A 10 12.79 0.71 14.41
C ILE A 10 11.55 -0.16 14.57
N SER A 11 11.42 -0.75 15.76
CA SER A 11 10.20 -1.41 16.20
C SER A 11 9.15 -0.38 16.60
N PHE A 12 7.90 -0.60 16.17
CA PHE A 12 6.76 0.20 16.59
C PHE A 12 5.89 -0.53 17.63
N ASN A 13 6.24 -1.76 17.99
CA ASN A 13 5.59 -2.48 19.07
C ASN A 13 5.70 -1.72 20.41
N ASN A 14 4.55 -1.33 20.96
CA ASN A 14 4.45 -0.48 22.16
C ASN A 14 5.26 0.84 22.07
N TRP A 15 5.37 1.42 20.87
CA TRP A 15 6.13 2.67 20.66
C TRP A 15 5.66 3.78 21.61
N GLY A 16 6.60 4.46 22.25
CA GLY A 16 6.29 5.52 23.23
C GLY A 16 5.54 5.04 24.49
N GLY A 17 5.45 3.73 24.73
CA GLY A 17 4.66 3.16 25.84
C GLY A 17 3.17 3.04 25.54
N LEU A 18 2.74 3.23 24.28
CA LEU A 18 1.34 3.13 23.87
C LEU A 18 0.90 1.67 23.76
N SER A 19 -0.05 1.27 24.61
CA SER A 19 -0.59 -0.10 24.60
C SER A 19 -1.44 -0.42 23.37
N SER A 20 -1.96 0.58 22.67
CA SER A 20 -2.67 0.44 21.39
C SER A 20 -1.77 -0.06 20.25
N LEU A 21 -0.44 0.02 20.42
CA LEU A 21 0.56 -0.54 19.51
C LEU A 21 1.10 -1.91 19.96
N SER A 22 0.46 -2.56 20.93
CA SER A 22 0.85 -3.91 21.33
C SER A 22 0.67 -4.88 20.16
N GLY A 23 1.75 -5.60 19.81
CA GLY A 23 1.77 -6.51 18.67
C GLY A 23 1.83 -5.82 17.30
N PHE A 24 2.08 -4.51 17.23
CA PHE A 24 2.07 -3.79 15.95
C PHE A 24 2.99 -4.40 14.90
N ASP A 25 4.21 -4.80 15.30
CA ASP A 25 5.18 -5.40 14.40
C ASP A 25 4.81 -6.85 13.99
N ASP A 26 3.79 -7.47 14.58
CA ASP A 26 3.36 -8.83 14.20
C ASP A 26 2.74 -8.91 12.80
N PHE A 27 2.34 -7.75 12.26
CA PHE A 27 1.75 -7.66 10.94
C PHE A 27 2.82 -7.75 9.84
N PHE A 28 3.78 -6.83 9.78
CA PHE A 28 4.85 -6.84 8.76
C PHE A 28 6.26 -7.13 9.27
N GLY A 29 6.51 -7.06 10.58
CA GLY A 29 7.85 -7.09 11.18
C GLY A 29 8.42 -5.69 11.39
N SER A 30 9.39 -5.58 12.29
CA SER A 30 10.04 -4.30 12.63
C SER A 30 10.88 -3.74 11.47
N ASP A 31 11.44 -4.60 10.60
CA ASP A 31 12.34 -4.21 9.51
C ASP A 31 11.64 -4.07 8.15
N ASN A 32 10.31 -4.17 8.15
CA ASN A 32 9.49 -4.23 6.96
C ASN A 32 8.21 -3.41 7.14
N PHE A 33 8.36 -2.23 7.72
CA PHE A 33 7.26 -1.33 8.10
C PHE A 33 6.15 -1.18 7.04
N ASP A 34 6.48 -1.18 5.75
CA ASP A 34 5.55 -0.99 4.63
C ASP A 34 5.24 -2.27 3.82
N GLY A 35 5.72 -3.44 4.26
CA GLY A 35 5.56 -4.70 3.53
C GLY A 35 6.41 -4.81 2.25
N GLY A 36 7.35 -3.88 2.03
CA GLY A 36 8.24 -3.85 0.86
C GLY A 36 9.10 -5.10 0.68
N ARG A 37 9.33 -5.87 1.74
CA ARG A 37 10.11 -7.13 1.75
C ARG A 37 9.25 -8.39 1.72
N ASN A 38 7.92 -8.27 1.65
CA ASN A 38 7.05 -9.44 1.53
C ASN A 38 7.37 -10.24 0.26
N GLU A 39 7.33 -11.56 0.38
CA GLU A 39 7.46 -12.46 -0.76
C GLU A 39 6.26 -12.29 -1.72
N GLN A 40 6.54 -12.36 -3.02
CA GLN A 40 5.52 -12.38 -4.06
C GLN A 40 5.47 -13.75 -4.73
N VAL A 41 4.33 -14.43 -4.58
CA VAL A 41 4.06 -15.69 -5.28
C VAL A 41 3.11 -15.37 -6.44
N VAL A 42 3.65 -15.40 -7.65
CA VAL A 42 2.91 -15.09 -8.88
C VAL A 42 2.07 -16.30 -9.27
N LEU A 43 0.75 -16.17 -9.13
CA LEU A 43 -0.19 -17.13 -9.69
C LEU A 43 -0.45 -16.70 -11.14
N VAL A 44 -0.17 -17.58 -12.10
CA VAL A 44 -0.21 -17.26 -13.53
C VAL A 44 -1.66 -17.08 -13.98
N GLU A 45 -2.24 -15.92 -13.68
CA GLU A 45 -3.48 -15.42 -14.27
C GLU A 45 -3.16 -14.09 -14.94
N GLN A 46 -2.88 -14.16 -16.24
CA GLN A 46 -2.61 -12.99 -17.05
C GLN A 46 -3.89 -12.19 -17.23
N GLN A 47 -4.08 -11.13 -16.44
CA GLN A 47 -5.08 -10.12 -16.76
C GLN A 47 -4.48 -9.08 -17.71
N VAL A 48 -5.22 -8.79 -18.79
CA VAL A 48 -4.92 -7.67 -19.69
C VAL A 48 -5.59 -6.42 -19.13
N CYS A 49 -4.87 -5.30 -19.14
CA CYS A 49 -5.43 -3.99 -18.78
C CYS A 49 -6.64 -3.68 -19.67
N ARG A 50 -7.79 -3.41 -19.04
CA ARG A 50 -9.00 -2.96 -19.73
C ARG A 50 -9.11 -1.44 -19.61
N PRO A 51 -9.15 -0.70 -20.73
CA PRO A 51 -9.30 0.75 -20.67
C PRO A 51 -10.62 1.13 -19.99
N GLU A 52 -10.54 2.05 -19.03
CA GLU A 52 -11.69 2.63 -18.35
C GLU A 52 -11.59 4.15 -18.31
N ARG A 53 -12.70 4.83 -18.06
CA ARG A 53 -12.68 6.29 -17.88
C ARG A 53 -11.90 6.63 -16.61
N ILE A 54 -10.91 7.52 -16.73
CA ILE A 54 -10.07 7.95 -15.58
C ILE A 54 -10.92 8.47 -14.41
N SER A 55 -12.04 9.14 -14.69
CA SER A 55 -12.96 9.62 -13.65
C SER A 55 -13.58 8.49 -12.82
N ILE A 56 -13.82 7.31 -13.42
CA ILE A 56 -14.35 6.13 -12.70
C ILE A 56 -13.27 5.59 -11.77
N ILE A 57 -12.03 5.46 -12.26
CA ILE A 57 -10.87 5.03 -11.45
C ILE A 57 -10.65 6.00 -10.28
N GLN A 58 -10.73 7.31 -10.52
CA GLN A 58 -10.59 8.34 -9.49
C GLN A 58 -11.69 8.26 -8.42
N GLN A 59 -12.95 8.01 -8.82
CA GLN A 59 -14.05 7.81 -7.86
C GLN A 59 -13.84 6.58 -6.99
N GLN A 60 -13.43 5.45 -7.60
CA GLN A 60 -13.12 4.22 -6.86
C GLN A 60 -12.01 4.45 -5.83
N LEU A 61 -10.92 5.13 -6.22
CA LEU A 61 -9.82 5.46 -5.30
C LEU A 61 -10.26 6.45 -4.20
N ALA A 62 -11.12 7.42 -4.51
CA ALA A 62 -11.65 8.35 -3.53
C ALA A 62 -12.50 7.63 -2.46
N ILE A 63 -13.28 6.62 -2.84
CA ILE A 63 -14.01 5.78 -1.90
C ILE A 63 -13.04 5.05 -0.96
N ILE A 64 -12.02 4.37 -1.50
CA ILE A 64 -11.01 3.66 -0.68
C ILE A 64 -10.30 4.62 0.28
N HIS A 65 -10.05 5.86 -0.15
CA HIS A 65 -9.41 6.90 0.67
C HIS A 65 -10.29 7.33 1.86
N GLU A 66 -11.57 7.59 1.64
CA GLU A 66 -12.50 7.93 2.73
C GLU A 66 -12.77 6.74 3.65
N VAL A 67 -12.82 5.52 3.13
CA VAL A 67 -12.91 4.31 3.96
C VAL A 67 -11.67 4.12 4.82
N THR A 68 -10.47 4.40 4.28
CA THR A 68 -9.22 4.39 5.06
C THR A 68 -9.30 5.39 6.22
N ARG A 69 -9.80 6.60 5.96
CA ARG A 69 -10.02 7.60 7.02
C ARG A 69 -11.04 7.13 8.05
N GLN A 70 -12.13 6.52 7.61
CA GLN A 70 -13.14 5.96 8.50
C GLN A 70 -12.55 4.89 9.43
N ILE A 71 -11.76 3.95 8.90
CA ILE A 71 -11.07 2.92 9.68
C ILE A 71 -10.18 3.55 10.74
N ILE A 72 -9.26 4.43 10.33
CA ILE A 72 -8.26 5.01 11.24
C ILE A 72 -8.95 5.87 12.31
N SER A 73 -9.88 6.73 11.93
CA SER A 73 -10.53 7.67 12.86
C SER A 73 -11.53 7.02 13.82
N GLN A 74 -12.18 5.91 13.42
CA GLN A 74 -13.17 5.24 14.26
C GLN A 74 -12.59 4.09 15.09
N GLN A 75 -11.54 3.42 14.62
CA GLN A 75 -11.02 2.20 15.25
C GLN A 75 -9.77 2.44 16.12
N ILE A 76 -9.14 3.62 16.04
CA ILE A 76 -7.92 3.94 16.80
C ILE A 76 -8.17 5.18 17.65
N CYS A 77 -8.00 5.06 18.96
CA CYS A 77 -8.34 6.12 19.91
C CYS A 77 -7.27 7.20 20.05
N ASP A 78 -5.98 6.84 19.97
CA ASP A 78 -4.87 7.77 20.13
C ASP A 78 -4.28 8.21 18.78
N VAL A 79 -3.94 9.49 18.70
CA VAL A 79 -3.54 10.15 17.44
C VAL A 79 -2.18 9.64 16.97
N GLU A 80 -1.29 9.31 17.89
CA GLU A 80 0.04 8.76 17.62
C GLU A 80 -0.08 7.43 16.86
N THR A 81 -0.93 6.51 17.32
CA THR A 81 -1.19 5.25 16.61
C THR A 81 -1.87 5.48 15.27
N GLN A 82 -2.81 6.45 15.18
CA GLN A 82 -3.42 6.81 13.90
C GLN A 82 -2.36 7.25 12.87
N VAL A 83 -1.41 8.08 13.28
CA VAL A 83 -0.31 8.56 12.43
C VAL A 83 0.60 7.41 12.00
N ILE A 84 0.97 6.52 12.93
CA ILE A 84 1.83 5.36 12.64
C ILE A 84 1.16 4.44 11.62
N VAL A 85 -0.12 4.07 11.83
CA VAL A 85 -0.89 3.22 10.92
C VAL A 85 -1.09 3.90 9.55
N LEU A 86 -1.38 5.21 9.53
CA LEU A 86 -1.50 5.97 8.30
C LEU A 86 -0.19 5.97 7.50
N GLU A 87 0.96 6.17 8.15
CA GLU A 87 2.26 6.16 7.48
C GLU A 87 2.68 4.78 6.98
N GLN A 88 2.31 3.71 7.70
CA GLN A 88 2.46 2.34 7.21
C GLN A 88 1.63 2.13 5.93
N HIS A 89 0.36 2.57 5.92
CA HIS A 89 -0.49 2.51 4.73
C HIS A 89 0.09 3.32 3.55
N ARG A 90 0.54 4.55 3.79
CA ARG A 90 1.19 5.40 2.78
C ARG A 90 2.48 4.77 2.24
N GLY A 91 3.22 4.05 3.09
CA GLY A 91 4.37 3.24 2.71
C GLY A 91 4.06 2.28 1.58
N ARG A 92 2.94 1.55 1.68
CA ARG A 92 2.49 0.62 0.62
C ARG A 92 2.29 1.31 -0.72
N GLY A 93 1.72 2.53 -0.72
CA GLY A 93 1.60 3.34 -1.94
C GLY A 93 2.96 3.77 -2.51
N ARG A 94 3.94 4.07 -1.65
CA ARG A 94 5.32 4.37 -2.08
C ARG A 94 5.99 3.15 -2.70
N GLU A 95 5.80 1.95 -2.12
CA GLU A 95 6.33 0.70 -2.69
C GLU A 95 5.66 0.37 -4.03
N PHE A 96 4.34 0.48 -4.13
CA PHE A 96 3.64 0.29 -5.41
C PHE A 96 4.12 1.28 -6.48
N LYS A 97 4.44 2.53 -6.11
CA LYS A 97 5.08 3.49 -7.03
C LYS A 97 6.46 3.01 -7.49
N LYS A 98 7.25 2.33 -6.65
CA LYS A 98 8.53 1.73 -7.07
C LYS A 98 8.33 0.53 -7.98
N ASP A 99 7.32 -0.29 -7.73
CA ASP A 99 6.91 -1.41 -8.60
C ASP A 99 6.55 -0.87 -9.99
N LEU A 100 5.67 0.14 -10.03
CA LEU A 100 5.30 0.85 -11.26
C LEU A 100 6.49 1.51 -11.96
N ARG A 101 7.64 1.69 -11.31
CA ARG A 101 8.87 2.22 -11.95
C ARG A 101 9.83 1.12 -12.37
N ARG A 102 9.53 -0.15 -12.08
CA ARG A 102 10.45 -1.29 -12.11
C ARG A 102 11.74 -1.06 -11.30
N LYS A 103 11.64 -0.34 -10.18
CA LYS A 103 12.78 0.01 -9.31
C LYS A 103 12.81 -0.76 -7.99
N SER A 104 11.74 -1.46 -7.63
CA SER A 104 11.68 -2.29 -6.40
C SER A 104 12.27 -3.69 -6.57
N GLY A 105 12.43 -4.18 -7.81
CA GLY A 105 12.71 -5.58 -8.09
C GLY A 105 11.50 -6.51 -7.94
N ARG A 106 10.32 -5.95 -7.63
CA ARG A 106 9.05 -6.68 -7.47
C ARG A 106 8.18 -6.57 -8.71
N ASN A 107 7.23 -7.50 -8.83
CA ASN A 107 6.22 -7.48 -9.87
C ASN A 107 5.13 -6.43 -9.57
N VAL A 108 4.64 -5.78 -10.63
CA VAL A 108 3.47 -4.89 -10.56
C VAL A 108 2.20 -5.73 -10.54
N GLY A 109 1.49 -5.70 -9.41
CA GLY A 109 0.27 -6.48 -9.24
C GLY A 109 -0.41 -6.22 -7.90
N TYR A 110 -1.41 -7.05 -7.58
CA TYR A 110 -2.12 -7.03 -6.32
C TYR A 110 -2.38 -8.45 -5.83
N ASP A 111 -2.51 -8.64 -4.53
CA ASP A 111 -2.89 -9.93 -3.95
C ASP A 111 -4.41 -10.11 -4.12
N ALA A 112 -4.83 -11.09 -4.91
CA ALA A 112 -6.22 -11.27 -5.28
C ALA A 112 -7.09 -11.72 -4.10
N ASN A 113 -6.54 -12.54 -3.21
CA ASN A 113 -7.28 -13.05 -2.05
C ASN A 113 -7.51 -11.92 -1.04
N ILE A 114 -6.48 -11.12 -0.76
CA ILE A 114 -6.63 -9.97 0.12
C ILE A 114 -7.53 -8.89 -0.49
N ALA A 115 -7.45 -8.64 -1.81
CA ALA A 115 -8.29 -7.65 -2.48
C ALA A 115 -9.79 -7.99 -2.41
N LEU A 116 -10.15 -9.28 -2.47
CA LEU A 116 -11.55 -9.73 -2.39
C LEU A 116 -12.18 -9.49 -1.02
N LEU A 117 -11.39 -9.39 0.05
CA LEU A 117 -11.87 -9.09 1.40
C LEU A 117 -12.50 -7.69 1.53
N ILE A 118 -12.40 -6.84 0.50
CA ILE A 118 -13.15 -5.57 0.46
C ILE A 118 -14.66 -5.77 0.67
N HIS A 119 -15.20 -6.92 0.25
CA HIS A 119 -16.60 -7.27 0.45
C HIS A 119 -16.98 -7.55 1.91
N GLU A 120 -15.98 -7.86 2.75
CA GLU A 120 -16.16 -8.18 4.16
C GLU A 120 -15.86 -6.99 5.08
N LEU A 121 -15.37 -5.87 4.52
CA LEU A 121 -14.89 -4.72 5.29
C LEU A 121 -16.03 -3.95 5.99
N MET A 122 -17.24 -3.99 5.43
CA MET A 122 -18.41 -3.29 5.95
C MET A 122 -19.56 -4.25 6.21
N ASN A 123 -20.30 -3.98 7.27
CA ASN A 123 -21.59 -4.60 7.55
C ASN A 123 -22.68 -4.04 6.61
N GLN A 124 -23.83 -4.70 6.58
CA GLN A 124 -24.96 -4.28 5.73
C GLN A 124 -25.53 -2.91 6.10
N ASP A 125 -25.31 -2.45 7.34
CA ASP A 125 -25.71 -1.13 7.82
C ASP A 125 -24.69 -0.02 7.49
N GLY A 126 -23.59 -0.35 6.81
CA GLY A 126 -22.51 0.57 6.48
C GLY A 126 -21.51 0.82 7.62
N SER A 127 -21.66 0.15 8.77
CA SER A 127 -20.63 0.16 9.81
C SER A 127 -19.42 -0.68 9.39
N LEU A 128 -18.26 -0.40 9.97
CA LEU A 128 -17.08 -1.24 9.80
C LEU A 128 -17.31 -2.62 10.43
N ASN A 129 -16.86 -3.66 9.75
CA ASN A 129 -16.76 -5.00 10.32
C ASN A 129 -15.47 -5.07 11.17
N ASN A 130 -15.59 -5.49 12.42
CA ASN A 130 -14.49 -5.57 13.39
C ASN A 130 -13.97 -7.00 13.62
N ARG A 131 -14.39 -7.96 12.80
CA ARG A 131 -13.90 -9.33 12.86
C ARG A 131 -12.48 -9.42 12.31
N ASP A 132 -11.69 -10.32 12.89
CA ASP A 132 -10.44 -10.76 12.28
C ASP A 132 -10.77 -11.47 10.94
N LEU A 133 -10.20 -10.97 9.85
CA LEU A 133 -10.38 -11.49 8.50
C LEU A 133 -9.43 -12.67 8.19
N GLY A 134 -8.66 -13.13 9.18
CA GLY A 134 -7.92 -14.38 9.13
C GLY A 134 -6.59 -14.33 8.37
N PHE A 135 -5.96 -13.16 8.27
CA PHE A 135 -4.68 -13.00 7.58
C PHE A 135 -3.68 -12.14 8.38
N ARG A 136 -2.39 -12.40 8.17
CA ARG A 136 -1.28 -11.62 8.71
C ARG A 136 -0.66 -10.77 7.59
N GLY A 137 0.11 -9.74 7.95
CA GLY A 137 0.76 -8.91 6.93
C GLY A 137 1.75 -9.69 6.07
N SER A 138 2.34 -10.79 6.57
CA SER A 138 3.17 -11.71 5.78
C SER A 138 2.39 -12.52 4.74
N ASP A 139 1.06 -12.58 4.79
CA ASP A 139 0.23 -13.23 3.77
C ASP A 139 0.02 -12.35 2.54
N ILE A 140 0.20 -11.04 2.67
CA ILE A 140 0.06 -10.08 1.58
C ILE A 140 1.16 -10.30 0.54
N GLY A 141 0.76 -10.73 -0.66
CA GLY A 141 1.66 -10.97 -1.80
C GLY A 141 1.73 -12.45 -2.21
N LYS A 142 1.17 -13.36 -1.41
CA LYS A 142 1.18 -14.81 -1.68
C LYS A 142 0.20 -15.24 -2.78
N HIS A 143 -0.72 -14.38 -3.21
CA HIS A 143 -1.65 -14.67 -4.31
C HIS A 143 -1.62 -13.55 -5.35
N LEU A 144 -0.43 -13.24 -5.85
CA LEU A 144 -0.23 -12.09 -6.72
C LEU A 144 -0.81 -12.31 -8.12
N ARG A 145 -1.77 -11.47 -8.49
CA ARG A 145 -2.21 -11.29 -9.87
C ARG A 145 -1.41 -10.16 -10.52
N VAL A 146 -0.71 -10.50 -11.60
CA VAL A 146 0.08 -9.55 -12.39
C VAL A 146 -0.69 -9.17 -13.65
N THR A 147 -0.67 -7.88 -13.97
CA THR A 147 -1.23 -7.40 -15.23
C THR A 147 -0.18 -7.58 -16.32
N ASN A 148 -0.43 -8.47 -17.28
CA ASN A 148 0.47 -8.69 -18.42
C ASN A 148 -0.06 -7.94 -19.65
N GLY A 149 0.82 -7.43 -20.51
CA GLY A 149 0.47 -6.70 -21.73
C GLY A 149 1.41 -5.55 -22.09
N ASN A 150 1.05 -4.78 -23.12
CA ASN A 150 1.85 -3.66 -23.64
C ASN A 150 1.68 -2.35 -22.84
N ASN A 151 1.20 -2.42 -21.59
CA ASN A 151 1.04 -1.26 -20.70
C ASN A 151 2.40 -0.68 -20.26
N TRP A 152 3.45 -1.51 -20.28
CA TRP A 152 4.81 -1.10 -20.02
C TRP A 152 5.68 -1.24 -21.26
N ASP A 153 6.32 -0.14 -21.67
CA ASP A 153 7.28 -0.09 -22.77
C ASP A 153 8.67 0.16 -22.18
N ASP A 154 9.57 -0.83 -22.27
CA ASP A 154 10.90 -0.75 -21.68
C ASP A 154 11.78 0.37 -22.26
N ASN A 155 11.47 0.88 -23.46
CA ASN A 155 12.20 1.98 -24.07
C ASN A 155 11.64 3.35 -23.66
N ARG A 156 10.31 3.47 -23.54
CA ARG A 156 9.62 4.76 -23.35
C ARG A 156 9.15 5.00 -21.93
N SER A 157 8.56 4.00 -21.28
CA SER A 157 7.92 4.15 -19.97
C SER A 157 8.86 4.69 -18.89
N PRO A 158 10.13 4.25 -18.75
CA PRO A 158 11.02 4.78 -17.72
C PRO A 158 11.20 6.30 -17.81
N GLN A 159 11.48 6.83 -19.00
CA GLN A 159 11.69 8.27 -19.23
C GLN A 159 10.39 9.06 -19.02
N SER A 160 9.27 8.57 -19.55
CA SER A 160 7.97 9.23 -19.39
C SER A 160 7.55 9.30 -17.92
N ILE A 161 7.81 8.26 -17.13
CA ILE A 161 7.45 8.26 -15.70
C ILE A 161 8.30 9.24 -14.92
N ASP A 162 9.61 9.31 -15.17
CA ASP A 162 10.46 10.27 -14.46
C ASP A 162 10.06 11.74 -14.80
N GLN A 163 9.63 12.03 -16.04
CA GLN A 163 9.05 13.33 -16.40
C GLN A 163 7.72 13.63 -15.67
N ILE A 164 6.84 12.63 -15.56
CA ILE A 164 5.59 12.74 -14.79
C ILE A 164 5.90 13.05 -13.32
N LEU A 165 6.86 12.35 -12.72
CA LEU A 165 7.22 12.55 -11.31
C LEU A 165 7.76 13.97 -11.06
N LEU A 166 8.61 14.48 -11.93
CA LEU A 166 9.08 15.88 -11.87
C LEU A 166 7.92 16.87 -11.94
N SER A 167 6.97 16.63 -12.85
CA SER A 167 5.78 17.48 -13.00
C SER A 167 4.88 17.45 -11.76
N LEU A 168 4.74 16.28 -11.12
CA LEU A 168 3.98 16.11 -9.88
C LEU A 168 4.64 16.80 -8.68
N GLU A 169 5.98 16.78 -8.59
CA GLU A 169 6.71 17.54 -7.57
C GLU A 169 6.47 19.04 -7.72
N GLY A 170 6.53 19.55 -8.96
CA GLY A 170 6.17 20.94 -9.26
C GLY A 170 4.74 21.29 -8.87
N ALA A 171 3.76 20.44 -9.21
CA ALA A 171 2.35 20.66 -8.89
C ALA A 171 2.07 20.67 -7.37
N ARG A 172 2.80 19.86 -6.59
CA ARG A 172 2.68 19.82 -5.11
C ARG A 172 3.24 21.07 -4.44
N ASN A 173 4.15 21.78 -5.10
CA ASN A 173 4.78 22.99 -4.59
C ASN A 173 4.02 24.28 -4.97
N ILE A 174 2.90 24.20 -5.70
CA ILE A 174 2.12 25.36 -6.18
C ILE A 174 1.00 25.79 -5.21
N ILE A 175 0.85 25.13 -4.05
CA ILE A 175 -0.10 25.57 -3.02
C ILE A 175 0.62 25.74 -1.68
N LEU A 176 1.07 26.97 -1.43
CA LEU A 176 1.13 27.58 -0.10
C LEU A 176 0.29 28.87 -0.15
#